data_AF-A0A529MAD0-F1
#
_entry.id   AF-A0A529MAD0-F1
#
_cell.length_a   1.000
_cell.length_b   1.000
_cell.length_c   1.000
_cell.angle_alpha   90.00
_cell.angle_beta   90.00
_cell.angle_gamma   90.00
#
_symmetry.space_group_name_H-M   'P 1'
#
loop_
_entity.id
_entity.type
_entity.pdbx_description
1 polymer ?
#
loop_
_entity_poly.entity_id
_entity_poly.type
_entity_poly.pdbx_seq_one_letter_code
_entity_poly.pdbx_strand_id
1 'polypeptide(L)' 'KKTVRMTKKYKAHDENNAHKVGDQVFIQESKPISKDKRWVVVSSDQA' A
#
# COMPACT_ATOMS: atom_id res chain seq x y z
N LYS A 1 -25.71 -11.42 13.39
CA LYS A 1 -24.69 -11.75 12.33
C LYS A 1 -23.41 -11.00 12.70
N LYS A 2 -22.30 -11.69 12.99
CA LYS A 2 -21.05 -11.05 13.44
C LYS A 2 -20.20 -10.64 12.23
N THR A 3 -19.83 -9.37 12.12
CA THR A 3 -18.91 -8.92 11.07
C THR A 3 -17.48 -9.20 11.51
N VAL A 4 -16.74 -9.94 10.69
CA VAL A 4 -15.33 -10.26 10.94
C VAL A 4 -14.48 -9.40 10.01
N ARG A 5 -13.51 -8.68 10.55
CA ARG A 5 -12.55 -7.90 9.77
C ARG A 5 -11.45 -8.82 9.25
N MET A 6 -11.20 -8.76 7.94
CA MET A 6 -10.09 -9.47 7.29
C MET A 6 -9.02 -8.47 6.87
N THR A 7 -7.75 -8.86 7.00
CA THR A 7 -6.61 -8.05 6.61
C THR A 7 -5.68 -8.86 5.72
N LYS A 8 -5.13 -8.23 4.68
CA LYS A 8 -4.15 -8.84 3.78
C LYS A 8 -2.90 -7.96 3.70
N LYS A 9 -1.73 -8.59 3.61
CA LYS A 9 -0.44 -7.90 3.45
C LYS A 9 -0.16 -7.72 1.96
N TYR A 10 0.19 -6.50 1.56
CA TYR A 10 0.54 -6.14 0.19
C TYR A 10 1.97 -5.60 0.14
N LYS A 11 2.67 -5.83 -0.97
CA LYS A 11 4.00 -5.27 -1.22
C LYS A 11 3.85 -4.01 -2.06
N ALA A 12 3.97 -2.86 -1.42
CA ALA A 12 3.97 -1.56 -2.09
C ALA A 12 5.38 -1.15 -2.50
N HIS A 13 5.47 -0.35 -3.55
CA HIS A 13 6.68 0.31 -4.00
C HIS A 13 6.66 1.76 -3.52
N ASP A 14 7.82 2.16 -3.01
CA ASP A 14 8.17 3.53 -2.63
C ASP A 14 9.61 3.71 -3.15
N GLU A 15 9.82 4.70 -4.01
CA GLU A 15 11.12 4.99 -4.63
C GLU A 15 12.06 5.70 -3.65
N ASN A 16 11.52 6.58 -2.82
CA ASN A 16 12.30 7.42 -1.92
C ASN A 16 12.42 6.85 -0.50
N ASN A 17 11.74 5.72 -0.24
CA ASN A 17 11.65 5.08 1.08
C ASN A 17 11.28 6.10 2.16
N ALA A 18 10.34 6.98 1.81
CA ALA A 18 9.95 8.14 2.60
C ALA A 18 9.14 7.73 3.85
N HIS A 19 8.54 6.54 3.82
CA HIS A 19 7.69 6.04 4.89
C HIS A 19 8.41 5.08 5.82
N LYS A 20 8.15 5.22 7.12
CA LYS A 20 8.73 4.38 8.17
C LYS A 20 7.70 3.41 8.73
N VAL A 21 8.19 2.46 9.52
CA VAL A 21 7.33 1.50 10.24
C VAL A 21 6.47 2.26 11.24
N GLY A 22 5.15 2.16 11.09
CA GLY A 22 4.16 2.83 11.96
C GLY A 22 3.32 3.87 11.22
N ASP A 23 3.75 4.31 10.04
CA ASP A 23 3.02 5.29 9.25
C ASP A 23 1.78 4.68 8.60
N GLN A 24 0.69 5.45 8.54
CA GLN A 24 -0.49 5.11 7.77
C GLN A 24 -0.33 5.66 6.35
N VAL A 25 -0.42 4.77 5.37
CA VAL A 25 -0.23 5.12 3.96
C VAL A 25 -1.39 4.61 3.11
N PHE A 26 -1.69 5.33 2.04
CA PHE A 26 -2.61 4.88 1.01
C PHE A 26 -1.82 4.20 -0.11
N ILE A 27 -2.43 3.22 -0.76
CA ILE A 27 -1.80 2.51 -1.88
C ILE A 27 -2.74 2.50 -3.08
N GLN A 28 -2.17 2.66 -4.28
CA GLN A 28 -2.89 2.55 -5.55
C GLN A 28 -2.37 1.38 -6.39
N GLU A 29 -3.23 0.86 -7.27
CA GLU A 29 -2.81 -0.10 -8.28
C GLU A 29 -1.88 0.54 -9.31
N SER A 30 -0.88 -0.21 -9.75
CA SER A 30 0.14 0.26 -10.69
C SER A 30 0.55 -0.85 -11.66
N LYS A 31 1.31 -0.48 -12.70
CA LYS A 31 1.99 -1.46 -13.54
C LYS A 31 2.86 -2.40 -12.68
N PRO A 32 3.05 -3.67 -13.05
CA PRO A 32 3.89 -4.58 -12.27
C PRO A 32 5.32 -4.03 -12.17
N ILE A 33 5.79 -3.80 -10.94
CA ILE A 33 7.14 -3.32 -10.65
C ILE A 33 8.06 -4.51 -10.38
N SER A 34 7.50 -5.58 -9.81
CA SER A 34 8.16 -6.89 -9.73
C SER A 34 7.13 -8.01 -9.84
N LYS A 35 7.57 -9.26 -9.63
CA LYS A 35 6.68 -10.44 -9.56
C LYS A 35 5.48 -10.23 -8.63
N ASP A 36 5.71 -9.59 -7.48
CA ASP A 36 4.70 -9.41 -6.43
C ASP A 36 4.35 -7.93 -6.13
N LYS A 37 5.19 -6.97 -6.54
CA LYS A 37 4.98 -5.54 -6.30
C LYS A 37 4.11 -4.95 -7.40
N ARG A 38 2.84 -4.72 -7.09
CA ARG A 38 1.83 -4.12 -8.00
C ARG A 38 1.14 -2.88 -7.42
N TRP A 39 1.61 -2.44 -6.26
CA TRP A 39 1.02 -1.33 -5.50
C TRP A 39 2.07 -0.24 -5.36
N VAL A 40 1.65 1.02 -5.44
CA VAL A 40 2.50 2.20 -5.20
C VAL A 40 1.92 2.98 -4.02
N VAL A 41 2.78 3.50 -3.15
CA VAL A 41 2.37 4.35 -2.04
C VAL A 41 1.94 5.72 -2.56
N VAL A 42 0.81 6.23 -2.07
CA VAL A 42 0.23 7.52 -2.46
C VAL A 42 0.06 8.38 -1.22
N SER A 43 0.34 9.68 -1.38
CA SER A 43 0.06 10.68 -0.36
C SER A 43 -1.45 10.82 -0.13
N SER A 44 -1.82 11.10 1.12
CA SER A 44 -3.22 11.26 1.57
C SER A 44 -3.97 12.41 0.88
N ASP A 45 -3.26 13.34 0.25
CA ASP A 45 -3.84 14.52 -0.39
C ASP A 45 -4.40 14.24 -1.80
N GLN A 46 -4.32 12.99 -2.27
CA GLN A 46 -4.91 12.52 -3.53
C GLN A 46 -6.02 11.52 -3.18
N ALA A 47 -7.16 12.03 -2.72
CA ALA A 47 -8.40 11.27 -2.52
C ALA A 47 -9.51 11.84 -3.41
#